data_AF-A0A9Q0YEF5-F1
#
_entry.id   AF-A0A9Q0YEF5-F1
#
_cell.length_a   1.000
_cell.length_b   1.000
_cell.length_c   1.000
_cell.angle_alpha   90.00
_cell.angle_beta   90.00
_cell.angle_gamma   90.00
#
_symmetry.space_group_name_H-M   'P 1'
#
loop_
_entity.id
_entity.type
_entity.pdbx_description
1 polymer ?
#
loop_
_entity_poly.entity_id
_entity_poly.type
_entity_poly.pdbx_seq_one_letter_code
_entity_poly.pdbx_strand_id
1 'polypeptide(L)'
;MVQLLLHFIRATREGNWELHLSSTRSMIPWYFAYDRVNYARYLPAYWLEMCSLQKDHPAIYAEFRDGKFVAQRQRQHPFSQVACDQVIEQTVNRDSKTKGGLVGFSVNKGAVHRWILSQHERAAITKECLAMAGNEPSSGQKKHLDESRMKQDERDVKK
;
A
#
# COMPACT_ATOMS: atom_id res chain seq x y z
N MET A 1 4.75 -21.72 -3.81
CA MET A 1 3.92 -20.57 -3.38
C MET A 1 4.75 -19.45 -2.73
N VAL A 2 5.60 -19.72 -1.73
CA VAL A 2 6.37 -18.68 -1.03
C VAL A 2 7.25 -17.85 -1.98
N GLN A 3 8.04 -18.50 -2.85
CA GLN A 3 8.89 -17.79 -3.82
C GLN A 3 8.08 -16.86 -4.75
N LEU A 4 6.88 -17.27 -5.15
CA LEU A 4 5.99 -16.47 -5.98
C LEU A 4 5.51 -15.20 -5.24
N LEU A 5 5.14 -15.34 -3.96
CA LEU A 5 4.80 -14.20 -3.12
C LEU A 5 5.99 -13.26 -2.93
N LEU A 6 7.20 -13.80 -2.78
CA LEU A 6 8.42 -13.00 -2.68
C LEU A 6 8.71 -12.24 -3.98
N HIS A 7 8.46 -12.82 -5.15
CA HIS A 7 8.56 -12.10 -6.43
C HIS A 7 7.54 -10.96 -6.53
N PHE A 8 6.30 -11.18 -6.09
CA PHE A 8 5.29 -10.13 -6.06
C PHE A 8 5.66 -8.99 -5.09
N ILE A 9 6.16 -9.34 -3.90
CA ILE A 9 6.68 -8.36 -2.92
C ILE A 9 7.84 -7.58 -3.52
N ARG A 10 8.80 -8.26 -4.15
CA ARG A 10 9.93 -7.64 -4.82
C ARG A 10 9.47 -6.66 -5.89
N ALA A 11 8.52 -7.06 -6.74
CA ALA A 11 7.95 -6.20 -7.78
C ALA A 11 7.39 -4.90 -7.19
N THR A 12 6.67 -5.00 -6.06
CA THR A 12 6.13 -3.83 -5.36
C THR A 12 7.22 -2.96 -4.75
N ARG A 13 8.26 -3.58 -4.16
CA ARG A 13 9.33 -2.88 -3.44
C ARG A 13 10.31 -2.15 -4.35
N GLU A 14 10.48 -2.66 -5.57
CA GLU A 14 11.33 -2.10 -6.63
C GLU A 14 10.56 -1.28 -7.67
N GLY A 15 9.22 -1.32 -7.65
CA GLY A 15 8.40 -0.66 -8.67
C GLY A 15 8.54 -1.30 -10.04
N ASN A 16 8.76 -2.61 -10.08
CA ASN A 16 8.96 -3.35 -11.32
C ASN A 16 7.61 -3.83 -11.88
N TRP A 17 7.12 -3.11 -12.89
CA TRP A 17 5.82 -3.39 -13.51
C TRP A 17 5.72 -4.75 -14.22
N GLU A 18 6.77 -5.17 -14.94
CA GLU A 18 6.78 -6.46 -15.63
C GLU A 18 6.78 -7.63 -14.65
N LEU A 19 7.59 -7.53 -13.59
CA LEU A 19 7.61 -8.53 -12.53
C LEU A 19 6.26 -8.57 -11.79
N HIS A 20 5.62 -7.42 -11.60
CA HIS A 20 4.27 -7.33 -11.01
C HIS A 20 3.25 -8.10 -11.84
N LEU A 21 3.19 -7.90 -13.15
CA LEU A 21 2.26 -8.62 -14.03
C LEU A 21 2.57 -10.11 -14.13
N SER A 22 3.84 -10.49 -14.23
CA SER A 22 4.27 -11.88 -14.31
C SER A 22 3.95 -12.67 -13.03
N SER A 23 4.25 -12.08 -11.87
CA SER A 23 3.92 -12.66 -10.57
C SER A 23 2.41 -12.71 -10.35
N THR A 24 1.66 -11.65 -10.69
CA THR A 24 0.19 -11.63 -10.61
C THR A 24 -0.43 -12.76 -11.44
N ARG A 25 0.01 -12.95 -12.69
CA ARG A 25 -0.46 -14.06 -13.55
C ARG A 25 -0.25 -15.40 -12.89
N SER A 26 0.95 -15.60 -12.35
CA SER A 26 1.35 -16.86 -11.71
C SER A 26 0.60 -17.12 -10.40
N MET A 27 0.07 -16.07 -9.75
CA MET A 27 -0.73 -16.17 -8.52
C MET A 27 -2.18 -16.57 -8.76
N ILE A 28 -2.75 -16.26 -9.93
CA ILE A 28 -4.17 -16.52 -10.25
C ILE A 28 -4.62 -17.96 -9.92
N PRO A 29 -3.92 -19.02 -10.36
CA PRO A 29 -4.34 -20.40 -10.08
C PRO A 29 -4.40 -20.71 -8.57
N TRP A 30 -3.53 -20.08 -7.78
CA TRP A 30 -3.47 -20.31 -6.34
C TRP A 30 -4.68 -19.69 -5.62
N TYR A 31 -5.19 -18.55 -6.08
CA TYR A 31 -6.42 -17.98 -5.51
C TYR A 31 -7.63 -18.90 -5.72
N PHE A 32 -7.66 -19.62 -6.85
CA PHE A 32 -8.66 -20.66 -7.07
C PHE A 32 -8.43 -21.87 -6.15
N ALA A 33 -7.19 -22.37 -6.06
CA ALA A 33 -6.84 -23.52 -5.22
C ALA A 33 -7.10 -23.30 -3.72
N TYR A 34 -6.98 -22.07 -3.22
CA TYR A 34 -7.21 -21.71 -1.81
C TYR A 34 -8.59 -21.12 -1.53
N ASP A 35 -9.56 -21.31 -2.43
CA ASP A 35 -10.95 -20.85 -2.28
C ASP A 35 -11.07 -19.35 -1.94
N ARG A 36 -10.22 -18.53 -2.58
CA ARG A 36 -10.26 -17.07 -2.45
C ARG A 36 -11.11 -16.49 -3.57
N VAL A 37 -12.40 -16.84 -3.58
CA VAL A 37 -13.37 -16.56 -4.65
C VAL A 37 -13.38 -15.11 -5.17
N ASN A 38 -13.29 -14.11 -4.29
CA ASN A 38 -13.26 -12.71 -4.72
C ASN A 38 -11.99 -12.41 -5.54
N TYR A 39 -10.82 -12.83 -5.05
CA TYR A 39 -9.57 -12.64 -5.77
C TYR A 39 -9.49 -13.49 -7.03
N ALA A 40 -9.94 -14.75 -6.98
CA ALA A 40 -9.98 -15.63 -8.14
C ALA A 40 -10.86 -15.06 -9.27
N ARG A 41 -11.93 -14.33 -8.94
CA ARG A 41 -12.81 -13.68 -9.92
C ARG A 41 -12.24 -12.39 -10.49
N TYR A 42 -11.76 -11.49 -9.64
CA TYR A 42 -11.38 -10.14 -10.06
C TYR A 42 -9.93 -10.01 -10.52
N LEU A 43 -9.02 -10.85 -10.02
CA LEU A 43 -7.60 -10.76 -10.39
C LEU A 43 -7.33 -11.08 -11.87
N PRO A 44 -8.01 -12.05 -12.52
CA PRO A 44 -7.88 -12.26 -13.96
C PRO A 44 -8.35 -11.06 -14.79
N ALA A 45 -9.46 -10.43 -14.39
CA ALA A 45 -9.98 -9.24 -15.06
C ALA A 45 -9.00 -8.07 -14.95
N TYR A 46 -8.51 -7.80 -13.73
CA TYR A 46 -7.43 -6.84 -13.49
C TYR A 46 -6.20 -7.14 -14.36
N TRP A 47 -5.73 -8.39 -14.37
CA TRP A 47 -4.54 -8.76 -15.13
C TRP A 47 -4.71 -8.49 -16.63
N LEU A 48 -5.88 -8.80 -17.20
CA LEU A 48 -6.18 -8.55 -18.61
C LEU A 48 -6.18 -7.03 -18.91
N GLU A 49 -6.85 -6.23 -18.09
CA GLU A 49 -6.86 -4.77 -18.23
C GLU A 49 -5.45 -4.19 -18.16
N MET A 50 -4.64 -4.66 -17.21
CA MET A 50 -3.27 -4.19 -17.05
C MET A 50 -2.36 -4.58 -18.21
N CYS A 51 -2.58 -5.73 -18.84
CA CYS A 51 -1.87 -6.12 -20.06
C CYS A 51 -2.28 -5.27 -21.28
N SER A 52 -3.53 -4.81 -21.33
CA SER A 52 -4.02 -3.96 -22.42
C SER A 52 -3.63 -2.49 -22.29
N LEU A 53 -3.11 -2.05 -21.13
CA LEU A 53 -2.71 -0.65 -20.88
C LEU A 53 -1.80 -0.07 -21.96
N GLN A 54 -0.86 -0.84 -22.50
CA GLN A 54 0.04 -0.34 -23.54
C GLN A 54 -0.72 0.13 -24.79
N LYS A 55 -1.84 -0.54 -25.11
CA LYS A 55 -2.69 -0.23 -26.26
C LYS A 55 -3.73 0.84 -25.91
N ASP A 56 -4.42 0.66 -24.79
CA ASP A 56 -5.62 1.46 -24.46
C ASP A 56 -5.24 2.78 -23.76
N HIS A 57 -4.15 2.78 -22.99
CA HIS A 57 -3.70 3.92 -22.19
C HIS A 57 -2.16 4.06 -22.16
N PRO A 58 -1.51 4.32 -23.31
CA PRO A 58 -0.05 4.29 -23.43
C PRO A 58 0.68 5.27 -22.49
N ALA A 59 0.09 6.42 -22.18
CA ALA A 59 0.65 7.37 -21.22
C ALA A 59 0.72 6.77 -19.80
N ILE A 60 -0.35 6.10 -19.35
CA ILE A 60 -0.38 5.43 -18.04
C ILE A 60 0.62 4.27 -18.03
N TYR A 61 0.68 3.50 -19.12
CA TYR A 61 1.64 2.41 -19.26
C TYR A 61 3.09 2.90 -19.11
N ALA A 62 3.44 4.04 -19.71
CA ALA A 62 4.77 4.65 -19.59
C ALA A 62 5.10 5.00 -18.13
N GLU A 63 4.17 5.63 -17.42
CA GLU A 63 4.35 5.96 -15.99
C GLU A 63 4.47 4.69 -15.12
N PHE A 64 3.70 3.65 -15.43
CA PHE A 64 3.79 2.37 -14.71
C PHE A 64 5.12 1.66 -14.97
N ARG A 65 5.64 1.71 -16.20
CA ARG A 65 6.98 1.22 -16.54
C ARG A 65 8.09 1.96 -15.81
N ASP A 66 7.88 3.24 -15.50
CA ASP A 66 8.75 4.07 -14.65
C ASP A 66 8.56 3.79 -13.14
N GLY A 67 7.73 2.80 -12.77
CA GLY A 67 7.50 2.39 -11.39
C GLY A 67 6.50 3.25 -10.62
N LYS A 68 5.77 4.15 -11.28
CA LYS A 68 4.82 5.07 -10.64
C LYS A 68 3.45 4.46 -10.32
N PHE A 69 3.37 3.14 -10.26
CA PHE A 69 2.19 2.41 -9.73
C PHE A 69 2.35 2.08 -8.23
N VAL A 70 3.52 2.34 -7.65
CA VAL A 70 3.83 2.24 -6.22
C VAL A 70 4.33 3.58 -5.69
N ALA A 71 4.34 3.73 -4.38
CA ALA A 71 4.74 4.97 -3.72
C ALA A 71 5.96 4.75 -2.83
N GLN A 72 6.89 5.72 -2.86
CA GLN A 72 8.12 5.72 -2.07
C GLN A 72 8.08 6.84 -1.03
N ARG A 73 8.17 6.48 0.26
CA ARG A 73 8.11 7.46 1.36
C ARG A 73 9.48 8.00 1.79
N GLN A 74 10.56 7.31 1.44
CA GLN A 74 11.92 7.64 1.87
C GLN A 74 12.89 7.65 0.70
N ARG A 75 13.95 8.44 0.76
CA ARG A 75 14.90 8.58 -0.35
C ARG A 75 16.11 7.63 -0.27
N GLN A 76 16.38 7.05 0.90
CA GLN A 76 17.64 6.36 1.17
C GLN A 76 17.69 4.90 0.71
N HIS A 77 16.53 4.23 0.56
CA HIS A 77 16.48 2.81 0.24
C HIS A 77 15.59 2.54 -0.99
N PRO A 78 16.16 2.12 -2.13
CA PRO A 78 15.39 1.85 -3.34
C PRO A 78 14.42 0.68 -3.18
N PHE A 79 14.79 -0.36 -2.41
CA PHE A 79 13.90 -1.49 -2.06
C PHE A 79 12.94 -1.12 -0.91
N SER A 80 12.14 -0.08 -1.08
CA SER A 80 11.24 0.36 0.00
C SER A 80 9.93 0.96 -0.43
N GLN A 81 9.61 0.82 -1.72
CA GLN A 81 8.32 1.21 -2.27
C GLN A 81 7.21 0.31 -1.74
N VAL A 82 6.01 0.86 -1.66
CA VAL A 82 4.83 0.18 -1.12
C VAL A 82 3.60 0.57 -1.94
N ALA A 83 2.56 -0.27 -1.89
CA ALA A 83 1.30 0.02 -2.56
C ALA A 83 0.71 1.37 -2.11
N CYS A 84 0.11 2.11 -3.04
CA CYS A 84 -0.45 3.43 -2.77
C CYS A 84 -1.51 3.42 -1.65
N ASP A 85 -2.36 2.39 -1.61
CA ASP A 85 -3.35 2.19 -0.54
C ASP A 85 -2.69 2.13 0.84
N GLN A 86 -1.60 1.35 0.96
CA GLN A 86 -0.84 1.26 2.20
C GLN A 86 -0.19 2.60 2.58
N VAL A 87 0.25 3.40 1.61
CA VAL A 87 0.78 4.75 1.90
C VAL A 87 -0.29 5.65 2.46
N ILE A 88 -1.47 5.68 1.83
CA ILE A 88 -2.61 6.48 2.27
C ILE A 88 -3.03 6.07 3.68
N GLU A 89 -3.06 4.77 3.98
CA GLU A 89 -3.34 4.25 5.31
C GLU A 89 -2.32 4.70 6.37
N GLN A 90 -1.04 4.79 6.00
CA GLN A 90 0.03 5.17 6.91
C GLN A 90 0.24 6.69 7.05
N THR A 91 -0.38 7.50 6.19
CA THR A 91 -0.24 8.97 6.19
C THR A 91 -1.61 9.62 6.40
N VAL A 92 -2.35 9.86 5.33
CA VAL A 92 -3.58 10.65 5.28
C VAL A 92 -4.65 10.07 6.22
N ASN A 93 -4.88 8.76 6.15
CA ASN A 93 -5.89 8.12 6.97
C ASN A 93 -5.47 8.04 8.43
N ARG A 94 -4.17 7.85 8.72
CA ARG A 94 -3.67 7.83 10.10
C ARG A 94 -3.93 9.15 10.81
N ASP A 95 -3.63 10.26 10.15
CA ASP A 95 -3.76 11.60 10.73
C ASP A 95 -5.22 12.09 10.72
N SER A 96 -6.05 11.53 9.84
CA SER A 96 -7.49 11.87 9.74
C SER A 96 -8.41 11.01 10.61
N LYS A 97 -7.98 9.82 11.05
CA LYS A 97 -8.78 8.89 11.86
C LYS A 97 -8.73 9.28 13.35
N THR A 98 -9.89 9.38 13.98
CA THR A 98 -10.04 9.53 15.44
C THR A 98 -10.03 8.17 16.14
N LYS A 99 -9.81 8.15 17.48
CA LYS A 99 -9.96 6.94 18.31
C LYS A 99 -11.37 6.36 18.11
N GLY A 100 -11.46 5.20 17.47
CA GLY A 100 -12.73 4.53 17.14
C GLY A 100 -12.95 4.27 15.65
N GLY A 101 -12.12 4.83 14.77
CA GLY A 101 -12.25 4.66 13.33
C GLY A 101 -13.45 5.42 12.75
N LEU A 102 -13.75 5.12 11.50
CA LEU A 102 -14.79 5.77 10.70
C LEU A 102 -16.15 5.08 10.90
N VAL A 103 -16.72 5.17 12.10
CA VAL A 103 -17.99 4.49 12.46
C VAL A 103 -19.18 5.43 12.33
N GLY A 104 -20.25 5.00 11.65
CA GLY A 104 -21.57 5.66 11.66
C GLY A 104 -21.74 6.90 10.78
N PHE A 105 -20.66 7.54 10.32
CA PHE A 105 -20.78 8.72 9.45
C PHE A 105 -20.94 8.37 7.96
N SER A 106 -20.55 7.16 7.53
CA SER A 106 -20.58 6.72 6.13
C SER A 106 -21.98 6.64 5.53
N VAL A 107 -23.01 6.50 6.38
CA VAL A 107 -24.42 6.52 5.98
C VAL A 107 -24.97 7.93 5.73
N ASN A 108 -24.26 8.97 6.18
CA ASN A 108 -24.65 10.36 5.97
C ASN A 108 -23.80 10.97 4.83
N LYS A 109 -24.39 11.08 3.64
CA LYS A 109 -23.73 11.63 2.44
C LYS A 109 -23.13 13.02 2.67
N GLY A 110 -23.81 13.90 3.42
CA GLY A 110 -23.31 15.24 3.71
C GLY A 110 -22.09 15.23 4.65
N ALA A 111 -22.08 14.32 5.63
CA ALA A 111 -20.93 14.12 6.50
C ALA A 111 -19.74 13.53 5.74
N VAL A 112 -19.98 12.54 4.86
CA VAL A 112 -18.95 11.98 3.97
C VAL A 112 -18.37 13.05 3.06
N HIS A 113 -19.21 13.87 2.43
CA HIS A 113 -18.76 14.94 1.53
C HIS A 113 -17.86 15.95 2.27
N ARG A 114 -18.30 16.44 3.44
CA ARG A 114 -17.48 17.33 4.29
C ARG A 114 -16.17 16.67 4.72
N TRP A 115 -16.20 15.38 5.04
CA TRP A 115 -14.99 14.65 5.42
C TRP A 115 -14.00 14.55 4.26
N ILE A 116 -14.45 14.16 3.06
CA ILE A 116 -13.60 14.11 1.85
C ILE A 116 -12.95 15.47 1.57
N LEU A 117 -13.72 16.56 1.70
CA LEU A 117 -13.23 17.91 1.45
C LEU A 117 -12.30 18.47 2.53
N SER A 118 -12.40 18.01 3.78
CA SER A 118 -11.65 18.63 4.90
C SER A 118 -10.61 17.71 5.54
N GLN A 119 -10.58 16.42 5.24
CA GLN A 119 -9.68 15.46 5.91
C GLN A 119 -8.21 15.84 5.73
N HIS A 120 -7.82 16.33 4.56
CA HIS A 120 -6.42 16.65 4.26
C HIS A 120 -5.96 17.89 5.05
N GLU A 121 -6.82 18.91 5.14
CA GLU A 121 -6.61 20.09 5.98
C GLU A 121 -6.54 19.71 7.46
N ARG A 122 -7.43 18.83 7.93
CA ARG A 122 -7.42 18.33 9.31
C ARG A 122 -6.13 17.57 9.64
N ALA A 123 -5.65 16.75 8.71
CA ALA A 123 -4.38 16.05 8.86
C ALA A 123 -3.20 17.04 8.92
N ALA A 124 -3.20 18.06 8.05
CA ALA A 124 -2.18 19.12 8.05
C ALA A 124 -2.16 19.89 9.38
N ILE A 125 -3.32 20.37 9.86
CA ILE A 125 -3.44 21.07 11.15
C ILE A 125 -2.96 20.18 12.30
N THR A 126 -3.36 18.91 12.32
CA THR A 126 -2.95 17.97 13.37
C THR A 126 -1.43 17.79 13.39
N LYS A 127 -0.82 17.66 12.21
CA LYS A 127 0.63 17.56 12.07
C LYS A 127 1.35 18.79 12.62
N GLU A 128 0.90 20.00 12.27
CA GLU A 128 1.49 21.25 12.77
C GLU A 128 1.30 21.39 14.29
N CYS A 129 0.13 21.01 14.82
CA CYS A 129 -0.10 21.00 16.27
C CYS A 129 0.85 20.03 17.02
N LEU A 130 1.10 18.84 16.46
CA LEU A 130 2.06 17.89 17.03
C LEU A 130 3.48 18.44 17.01
N ALA A 131 3.88 19.11 15.92
CA ALA A 131 5.19 19.75 15.82
C ALA A 131 5.35 20.87 16.87
N MET A 132 4.36 21.76 17.00
CA MET A 132 4.35 22.80 18.03
C MET A 132 4.41 22.24 19.46
N ALA A 133 3.82 21.07 19.71
CA ALA A 133 3.85 20.40 21.01
C ALA A 133 5.18 19.65 21.29
N GLY A 134 6.16 19.72 20.39
CA GLY A 134 7.40 18.95 20.50
C GLY A 134 7.21 17.44 20.29
N ASN A 135 6.03 17.02 19.83
CA ASN A 135 5.71 15.64 19.48
C ASN A 135 5.94 15.40 17.98
N GLU A 136 7.03 15.95 17.44
CA GLU A 136 7.40 15.64 16.06
C GLU A 136 7.59 14.13 15.94
N PRO A 137 7.03 13.49 14.90
CA PRO A 137 7.36 12.11 14.63
C PRO A 137 8.86 12.10 14.34
N SER A 138 9.64 11.60 15.32
CA SER A 138 11.03 11.25 15.06
C SER A 138 11.05 10.39 13.80
N SER A 139 12.16 10.39 13.06
CA SER A 139 12.43 9.36 12.07
C SER A 139 12.59 8.01 12.79
N GLY A 140 11.52 7.54 13.42
CA GLY A 140 11.46 6.32 14.17
C GLY A 140 11.78 5.21 13.20
N GLN A 141 12.77 4.41 13.56
CA GLN A 141 13.00 3.13 12.91
C GLN A 141 11.65 2.45 12.72
N LYS A 142 11.37 2.03 11.49
CA LYS A 142 10.13 1.30 11.21
C LYS A 142 10.04 0.15 12.21
N LYS A 143 8.86 -0.14 12.77
CA LYS A 143 8.66 -1.15 13.82
C LYS A 143 9.28 -2.54 13.53
N HIS A 144 9.49 -2.88 12.25
CA HIS A 144 10.15 -4.13 11.81
C HIS A 144 11.69 -4.08 11.84
N LEU A 145 12.28 -2.89 11.92
CA LEU A 145 13.71 -2.65 12.13
C LEU A 145 14.04 -2.45 13.62
N ASP A 146 13.04 -2.57 14.50
CA ASP A 146 13.26 -2.58 15.93
C ASP A 146 13.97 -3.89 16.30
N GLU A 147 15.02 -3.81 17.12
CA GLU A 147 15.80 -4.97 17.55
C GLU A 147 14.93 -6.04 18.20
N SER A 148 13.91 -5.61 18.96
CA SER A 148 12.97 -6.52 19.60
C SER A 148 12.23 -7.38 18.57
N ARG A 149 11.85 -6.76 17.43
CA ARG A 149 11.13 -7.42 16.36
C ARG A 149 12.06 -8.30 15.52
N MET A 150 13.27 -7.84 15.23
CA MET A 150 14.28 -8.65 14.54
C MET A 150 14.61 -9.93 15.31
N LYS A 151 14.84 -9.84 16.63
CA LYS A 151 15.06 -11.01 17.51
C LYS A 151 13.87 -11.96 17.54
N GLN A 152 12.65 -11.45 17.41
CA GLN A 152 11.46 -12.30 17.32
C GLN A 152 11.40 -13.02 15.97
N ASP A 153 11.58 -12.30 14.87
CA ASP A 153 11.54 -12.88 13.53
C ASP A 153 12.64 -13.95 13.35
N GLU A 154 13.85 -13.72 13.89
CA GLU A 154 14.94 -14.72 13.92
C GLU A 154 14.58 -15.98 14.72
N ARG A 155 13.84 -15.85 15.81
CA ARG A 155 13.38 -17.02 16.59
C ARG A 155 12.31 -17.80 15.86
N ASP A 156 11.42 -17.12 15.15
CA ASP A 156 10.32 -17.77 14.43
C ASP A 156 10.80 -18.53 13.18
N VAL A 157 11.91 -18.13 12.57
CA VAL A 157 12.57 -18.90 11.47
C VAL A 157 13.21 -20.20 11.96
N LYS A 158 13.57 -20.29 13.25
CA LYS A 158 14.22 -21.48 13.84
C LYS A 158 13.22 -22.54 14.33
N LYS A 159 11.91 -22.29 14.21
CA LYS A 159 10.84 -23.24 14.51
C LYS A 159 10.41 -23.98 13.26
#